data_AF-A0A2S8W017-F1
#
_entry.id   AF-A0A2S8W017-F1
#
_cell.length_a   1.000
_cell.length_b   1.000
_cell.length_c   1.000
_cell.angle_alpha   90.00
_cell.angle_beta   90.00
_cell.angle_gamma   90.00
#
_symmetry.space_group_name_H-M   'P 1'
#
loop_
_entity.id
_entity.type
_entity.pdbx_description
1 polymer ?
#
loop_
_entity_poly.entity_id
_entity_poly.type
_entity_poly.pdbx_seq_one_letter_code
_entity_poly.pdbx_strand_id
1 'polypeptide(L)'
;MIKFFNGMPISINNTITKSSKEEKYYISYNPSKRDYGVDTTALVITIGNNEREVFYILKGNHKEQYANCKNLKDCITYYISNKEFIHKFSDVFEHEHLN
;
A
#
# COMPACT_ATOMS: atom_id res chain seq x y z
N MET A 1 -4.14 11.64 -0.49
CA MET A 1 -3.43 11.69 -1.79
C MET A 1 -4.38 12.30 -2.81
N ILE A 2 -3.91 13.21 -3.67
CA ILE A 2 -4.74 13.81 -4.73
C ILE A 2 -4.42 13.05 -6.03
N LYS A 3 -5.46 12.51 -6.70
CA LYS A 3 -5.33 12.04 -8.09
C LYS A 3 -6.13 12.96 -9.00
N PHE A 4 -5.67 13.12 -10.24
CA PHE A 4 -6.40 13.86 -11.25
C PHE A 4 -7.19 12.89 -12.13
N PHE A 5 -8.50 13.12 -12.28
CA PHE A 5 -9.35 12.42 -13.23
C PHE A 5 -9.99 13.45 -14.14
N ASN A 6 -9.72 13.39 -15.45
CA ASN A 6 -10.12 14.40 -16.44
C ASN A 6 -9.74 15.85 -16.04
N GLY A 7 -8.56 16.04 -15.44
CA GLY A 7 -8.07 17.36 -15.00
C GLY A 7 -8.67 17.88 -13.69
N MET A 8 -9.62 17.16 -13.07
CA MET A 8 -10.17 17.53 -11.76
C MET A 8 -9.43 16.81 -10.63
N PRO A 9 -8.99 17.53 -9.58
CA PRO A 9 -8.39 16.92 -8.40
C PRO A 9 -9.46 16.17 -7.61
N ILE A 10 -9.31 14.86 -7.49
CA ILE A 10 -10.11 14.01 -6.62
C ILE A 10 -9.32 13.78 -5.34
N SER A 11 -9.93 14.12 -4.21
CA SER A 11 -9.43 13.75 -2.89
C SER A 11 -9.69 12.27 -2.65
N ILE A 12 -8.63 11.48 -2.58
CA ILE A 12 -8.72 10.07 -2.18
C ILE A 12 -8.58 10.01 -0.66
N ASN A 13 -9.64 9.57 0.01
CA ASN A 13 -9.72 9.41 1.46
C ASN A 13 -8.94 8.16 1.93
N ASN A 14 -7.63 8.18 1.70
CA ASN A 14 -6.71 7.20 2.27
C ASN A 14 -6.43 7.55 3.74
N THR A 15 -6.46 6.56 4.62
CA THR A 15 -6.02 6.68 6.01
C THR A 15 -4.68 5.97 6.18
N ILE A 16 -3.66 6.67 6.66
CA ILE A 16 -2.39 6.04 7.05
C ILE A 16 -2.57 5.40 8.42
N THR A 17 -2.34 4.10 8.52
CA THR A 17 -2.60 3.32 9.75
C THR A 17 -1.34 2.85 10.47
N LYS A 18 -0.20 2.87 9.79
CA LYS A 18 1.13 2.57 10.33
C LYS A 18 2.17 3.24 9.43
N SER A 19 3.27 3.75 9.99
CA SER A 19 4.39 4.29 9.21
C SER A 19 5.72 4.12 9.94
N SER A 20 6.80 3.99 9.16
CA SER A 20 8.18 3.99 9.63
C SER A 20 9.00 4.89 8.71
N LYS A 21 9.54 5.99 9.26
CA LYS A 21 10.44 6.88 8.50
C LYS A 21 11.81 6.25 8.27
N GLU A 22 12.29 5.49 9.25
CA GLU A 22 13.59 4.80 9.20
C GLU A 22 13.60 3.74 8.10
N GLU A 23 12.57 2.90 8.07
CA GLU A 23 12.41 1.84 7.06
C GLU A 23 11.68 2.31 5.80
N LYS A 24 11.35 3.62 5.72
CA LYS A 24 10.77 4.29 4.56
C LYS A 24 9.49 3.64 4.01
N TYR A 25 8.55 3.27 4.87
CA TYR A 25 7.26 2.72 4.45
C TYR A 25 6.08 3.24 5.26
N TYR A 26 4.88 3.07 4.71
CA TYR A 26 3.62 3.26 5.42
C TYR A 26 2.52 2.34 4.90
N ILE A 27 1.49 2.15 5.72
CA ILE A 27 0.30 1.38 5.39
C ILE A 27 -0.86 2.35 5.18
N SER A 28 -1.55 2.24 4.05
CA SER A 28 -2.65 3.11 3.64
C SER A 28 -3.90 2.29 3.38
N TYR A 29 -4.98 2.58 4.12
CA TYR A 29 -6.30 1.97 3.89
C TYR A 29 -7.23 2.91 3.13
N ASN A 30 -7.99 2.36 2.18
CA ASN A 30 -9.02 3.07 1.43
C ASN A 30 -10.34 2.27 1.39
N PRO A 31 -11.44 2.77 1.99
CA PRO A 31 -12.76 2.13 1.93
C PRO A 31 -13.55 2.42 0.63
N SER A 32 -13.01 3.24 -0.27
CA SER A 32 -13.72 3.77 -1.43
C SER A 32 -13.88 2.73 -2.54
N LYS A 33 -15.09 2.15 -2.61
CA LYS A 33 -15.51 1.33 -3.75
C LYS A 33 -15.51 2.12 -5.08
N ARG A 34 -15.62 3.44 -5.04
CA ARG A 34 -15.57 4.28 -6.24
C ARG A 34 -14.16 4.28 -6.85
N ASP A 35 -13.14 4.35 -6.01
CA ASP A 35 -11.76 4.53 -6.46
C ASP A 35 -11.12 3.20 -6.88
N TYR A 36 -11.43 2.12 -6.16
CA TYR A 36 -10.79 0.81 -6.35
C TYR A 36 -11.78 -0.33 -6.66
N GLY A 37 -13.10 -0.09 -6.67
CA GLY A 37 -14.11 -1.14 -6.84
C GLY A 37 -14.36 -1.98 -5.58
N VAL A 38 -13.44 -1.91 -4.60
CA VAL A 38 -13.46 -2.60 -3.32
C VAL A 38 -12.60 -1.82 -2.32
N ASP A 39 -12.78 -2.07 -1.04
CA ASP A 39 -11.82 -1.68 0.00
C ASP A 39 -10.40 -2.13 -0.40
N THR A 40 -9.40 -1.33 -0.09
CA THR A 40 -8.00 -1.69 -0.34
C THR A 40 -7.12 -1.30 0.83
N THR A 41 -6.05 -2.08 1.03
CA THR A 41 -4.98 -1.76 1.96
C THR A 41 -3.66 -1.88 1.23
N ALA A 42 -2.90 -0.80 1.21
CA ALA A 42 -1.63 -0.69 0.50
C ALA A 42 -0.45 -0.65 1.49
N LEU A 43 0.55 -1.48 1.25
CA LEU A 43 1.91 -1.27 1.74
C LEU A 43 2.62 -0.37 0.73
N VAL A 44 3.03 0.83 1.18
CA VAL A 44 3.75 1.79 0.35
C VAL A 44 5.18 1.89 0.82
N ILE A 45 6.14 1.62 -0.07
CA ILE A 45 7.58 1.69 0.22
C ILE A 45 8.18 2.82 -0.60
N THR A 46 9.05 3.61 0.01
CA THR A 46 9.84 4.61 -0.70
C THR A 46 11.24 4.06 -1.00
N ILE A 47 11.57 3.92 -2.27
CA ILE A 47 12.83 3.38 -2.77
C ILE A 47 13.68 4.47 -3.44
N GLY A 48 14.92 4.11 -3.82
CA GLY A 48 15.82 5.01 -4.58
C GLY A 48 16.10 6.31 -3.84
N ASN A 49 16.57 6.26 -2.59
CA ASN A 49 16.89 7.47 -1.81
C ASN A 49 15.75 8.50 -1.65
N ASN A 50 14.51 8.04 -1.52
CA ASN A 50 13.30 8.86 -1.40
C ASN A 50 12.77 9.45 -2.72
N GLU A 51 13.17 8.90 -3.87
CA GLU A 51 12.76 9.40 -5.19
C GLU A 51 11.44 8.80 -5.68
N ARG A 52 11.08 7.58 -5.24
CA ARG A 52 9.92 6.86 -5.77
C ARG A 52 9.17 6.08 -4.70
N GLU A 53 7.84 6.24 -4.70
CA GLU A 53 6.92 5.35 -3.96
C GLU A 53 6.52 4.17 -4.85
N VAL A 54 6.48 2.98 -4.25
CA VAL A 54 5.94 1.74 -4.85
C VAL A 54 4.76 1.28 -4.00
N PHE A 55 3.68 0.88 -4.65
CA PHE A 55 2.39 0.60 -4.05
C PHE A 55 2.03 -0.88 -4.17
N TYR A 56 2.12 -1.60 -3.06
CA TYR A 56 1.70 -3.01 -2.96
C TYR A 56 0.30 -3.10 -2.36
N ILE A 57 -0.69 -3.33 -3.21
CA ILE A 57 -2.11 -3.14 -2.88
C ILE A 57 -2.83 -4.47 -2.79
N LEU A 58 -3.44 -4.74 -1.63
CA LEU A 58 -4.37 -5.86 -1.42
C LEU A 58 -5.82 -5.36 -1.43
N LYS A 59 -6.72 -6.19 -1.96
CA LYS A 59 -8.18 -6.07 -1.88
C LYS A 59 -8.64 -6.44 -0.49
N GLY A 60 -9.30 -5.51 0.19
CA GLY A 60 -9.88 -5.69 1.51
C GLY A 60 -9.29 -4.72 2.54
N ASN A 61 -9.82 -4.83 3.76
CA ASN A 61 -9.32 -4.15 4.93
C ASN A 61 -8.34 -5.08 5.67
N HIS A 62 -7.04 -4.81 5.55
CA HIS A 62 -5.95 -5.57 6.16
C HIS A 62 -5.27 -4.81 7.30
N LYS A 63 -5.93 -3.78 7.87
CA LYS A 63 -5.33 -2.87 8.86
C LYS A 63 -4.83 -3.62 10.09
N GLU A 64 -5.59 -4.58 10.60
CA GLU A 64 -5.24 -5.34 11.80
C GLU A 64 -4.05 -6.26 11.55
N GLN A 65 -3.98 -6.88 10.37
CA GLN A 65 -2.89 -7.76 10.00
C GLN A 65 -1.58 -6.97 9.85
N TYR A 66 -1.62 -5.81 9.19
CA TYR A 66 -0.46 -4.92 9.10
C TYR A 66 -0.10 -4.25 10.43
N ALA A 67 -1.05 -4.05 11.34
CA ALA A 67 -0.74 -3.56 12.69
C ALA A 67 0.16 -4.55 13.47
N ASN A 68 0.03 -5.85 13.20
CA ASN A 68 0.84 -6.91 13.82
C ASN A 68 2.24 -7.06 13.22
N CYS A 69 2.52 -6.46 12.05
CA CYS A 69 3.86 -6.45 11.47
C CYS A 69 4.80 -5.59 12.31
N LYS A 70 5.99 -6.09 12.66
CA LYS A 70 6.94 -5.35 13.50
C LYS A 70 7.78 -4.37 12.69
N ASN A 71 8.14 -4.77 11.48
CA ASN A 71 9.08 -4.07 10.60
C ASN A 71 8.64 -4.18 9.13
N LEU A 72 9.43 -3.62 8.21
CA LEU A 72 9.12 -3.68 6.78
C LEU A 72 9.09 -5.12 6.25
N LYS A 73 10.05 -5.95 6.66
CA LYS A 73 10.16 -7.36 6.22
C LYS A 73 8.91 -8.17 6.56
N ASP A 74 8.34 -7.98 7.76
CA ASP A 74 7.07 -8.60 8.16
C ASP A 74 5.91 -8.13 7.26
N CYS A 75 5.86 -6.83 6.92
CA CYS A 75 4.84 -6.28 6.04
C CYS A 75 4.94 -6.85 4.61
N ILE A 76 6.16 -6.97 4.08
CA ILE A 76 6.40 -7.55 2.74
C ILE A 76 6.03 -9.03 2.74
N THR A 77 6.45 -9.78 3.77
CA THR A 77 6.09 -11.19 3.93
C THR A 77 4.57 -11.36 3.91
N TYR A 78 3.85 -10.52 4.67
CA TYR A 78 2.39 -10.53 4.67
C TYR A 78 1.82 -10.27 3.26
N TYR A 79 2.31 -9.25 2.55
CA TYR A 79 1.86 -8.97 1.18
C TYR A 79 2.09 -10.16 0.22
N ILE A 80 3.28 -10.76 0.24
CA ILE A 80 3.65 -11.89 -0.61
C ILE A 80 2.84 -13.15 -0.28
N SER A 81 2.50 -13.38 0.99
CA SER A 81 1.67 -14.52 1.39
C SER A 81 0.20 -14.39 0.97
N ASN A 82 -0.24 -13.19 0.57
CA ASN A 82 -1.65 -12.89 0.26
C ASN A 82 -1.86 -12.56 -1.23
N LYS A 83 -1.13 -13.24 -2.14
CA LYS A 83 -1.15 -12.94 -3.60
C LYS A 83 -2.54 -12.98 -4.23
N GLU A 84 -3.40 -13.86 -3.73
CA GLU A 84 -4.79 -14.00 -4.16
C GLU A 84 -5.64 -12.73 -3.97
N PHE A 85 -5.25 -11.88 -3.00
CA PHE A 85 -5.90 -10.61 -2.71
C PHE A 85 -5.28 -9.44 -3.48
N ILE A 86 -4.25 -9.64 -4.31
CA ILE A 86 -3.61 -8.53 -5.02
C ILE A 86 -4.63 -7.77 -5.89
N HIS A 87 -4.64 -6.45 -5.71
CA HIS A 87 -5.44 -5.55 -6.52
C HIS A 87 -4.76 -5.31 -7.89
N LYS A 88 -5.54 -5.17 -8.96
CA LYS A 88 -5.03 -4.92 -10.33
C LYS A 88 -4.22 -3.63 -10.51
N PHE A 89 -4.24 -2.74 -9.51
CA PHE A 89 -3.49 -1.48 -9.49
C PHE A 89 -2.26 -1.55 -8.60
N SER A 90 -1.96 -2.73 -8.04
CA SER A 90 -0.72 -2.96 -7.34
C SER A 90 0.44 -2.93 -8.31
N ASP A 91 1.55 -2.33 -7.91
CA ASP A 91 2.81 -2.47 -8.62
C ASP A 91 3.26 -3.95 -8.58
N VAL A 92 4.00 -4.35 -9.62
CA VAL A 92 4.64 -5.66 -9.68
C VAL A 92 5.70 -5.74 -8.58
N PHE A 93 5.72 -6.86 -7.86
CA PHE A 93 6.72 -7.07 -6.81
C PHE A 93 8.06 -7.47 -7.44
N GLU A 94 9.01 -6.54 -7.45
CA GLU A 94 10.34 -6.71 -8.06
C GLU A 94 11.49 -6.57 -7.04
N HIS A 95 11.15 -6.46 -5.74
CA HIS A 95 12.10 -6.10 -4.69
C HIS A 95 12.43 -7.28 -3.77
N GLU A 96 12.82 -8.41 -4.36
CA GLU A 96 13.15 -9.63 -3.61
C GLU A 96 14.28 -9.43 -2.58
N HIS A 97 15.17 -8.46 -2.79
CA HIS A 97 16.23 -8.08 -1.85
C HIS A 97 15.73 -7.44 -0.55
N LEU A 98 14.45 -7.08 -0.46
CA LEU A 98 13.82 -6.54 0.75
C LEU A 98 13.15 -7.64 1.62
N ASN A 99 13.17 -8.91 1.17
CA ASN A 99 12.64 -10.06 1.93
C ASN A 99 13.59 -10.62 2.98
#